data_AF-A0A957CAG8-F1
#
_entry.id   AF-A0A957CAG8-F1
#
_cell.length_a   1.000
_cell.length_b   1.000
_cell.length_c   1.000
_cell.angle_alpha   90.00
_cell.angle_beta   90.00
_cell.angle_gamma   90.00
#
_symmetry.space_group_name_H-M   'P 1'
#
loop_
_entity.id
_entity.type
_entity.pdbx_description
1 polymer ?
#
loop_
_entity_poly.entity_id
_entity_poly.type
_entity_poly.pdbx_seq_one_letter_code
_entity_poly.pdbx_strand_id
1 'polypeptide(L)' 'MFDSLPFYQTYILRLWQERSDCGDSKAFRFSLEDPSTHVRYGFRTLGEMMQFLRQQCGDDEIV' A
#
# COMPACT_ATOMS: atom_id res chain seq x y z
N MET A 1 26.39 -0.63 23.26
CA MET A 1 27.01 -1.04 21.97
C MET A 1 26.21 -2.24 21.49
N PHE A 2 25.30 -2.17 20.53
CA PHE A 2 24.92 -1.16 19.54
C PHE A 2 23.49 -0.70 19.80
N ASP A 3 23.21 0.60 19.71
CA ASP A 3 21.86 1.06 19.40
C ASP A 3 21.41 0.33 18.12
N SER A 4 20.30 -0.39 18.20
CA SER A 4 19.77 -1.11 17.03
C SER A 4 19.57 -0.11 15.90
N LEU A 5 20.22 -0.37 14.75
CA LEU A 5 20.01 0.44 13.56
C LEU A 5 18.51 0.52 13.27
N PRO A 6 17.98 1.69 12.87
CA PRO A 6 16.57 1.82 12.55
C PRO A 6 16.18 0.81 11.47
N PHE A 7 15.08 0.10 11.71
CA PHE A 7 14.48 -0.78 10.70
C PHE A 7 13.72 0.07 9.70
N TYR A 8 14.08 -0.04 8.42
CA TYR A 8 13.40 0.66 7.33
C TYR A 8 12.63 -0.35 6.47
N GLN A 9 11.34 -0.09 6.31
CA GLN A 9 10.51 -0.73 5.30
C GLN A 9 10.15 0.31 4.23
N THR A 10 10.29 -0.07 2.96
CA THR A 10 9.97 0.83 1.83
C THR A 10 8.96 0.17 0.92
N TYR A 11 8.12 0.98 0.29
CA TYR A 11 7.18 0.55 -0.74
C TYR A 11 7.17 1.53 -1.90
N ILE A 12 7.03 0.99 -3.11
CA ILE A 12 6.73 1.78 -4.31
C ILE A 12 5.22 1.79 -4.50
N LEU A 13 4.61 2.97 -4.39
CA LEU A 13 3.19 3.18 -4.67
C LEU A 13 2.95 3.36 -6.16
N ARG A 14 2.03 2.58 -6.71
CA ARG A 14 1.44 2.81 -8.04
C ARG A 14 -0.04 3.12 -7.88
N LEU A 15 -0.47 4.20 -8.52
CA LEU A 15 -1.86 4.65 -8.60
C LEU A 15 -2.22 4.87 -10.06
N TRP A 16 -3.29 4.26 -10.52
CA TRP A 16 -3.82 4.49 -11.85
C TRP A 16 -5.34 4.43 -11.85
N GLN A 17 -5.93 5.11 -12.82
CA GLN A 17 -7.35 5.06 -13.09
C GLN A 17 -7.59 4.08 -14.23
N GLU A 18 -8.48 3.11 -14.02
CA GLU A 18 -8.91 2.22 -15.09
C GLU A 18 -9.68 3.02 -16.15
N ARG A 19 -9.38 2.74 -17.42
CA ARG A 19 -10.16 3.27 -18.54
C ARG A 19 -11.37 2.36 -18.71
N SER A 20 -12.57 2.87 -18.43
CA SER A 20 -13.80 2.16 -18.75
C SER A 20 -14.13 2.38 -20.23
N ASP A 21 -14.14 1.32 -21.04
CA ASP A 21 -14.56 1.38 -22.45
C ASP A 21 -16.09 1.55 -22.59
N CYS A 22 -16.86 1.34 -21.52
CA CYS A 22 -18.32 1.44 -21.54
C CYS A 22 -18.84 2.08 -20.26
N GLY A 23 -18.99 3.41 -20.27
CA GLY A 23 -20.00 4.15 -19.52
C GLY A 23 -19.88 4.27 -18.00
N ASP A 24 -19.40 3.26 -17.28
CA ASP A 24 -19.50 3.26 -15.82
C ASP A 24 -18.15 3.11 -15.10
N SER A 25 -17.93 4.12 -14.25
CA SER A 25 -16.99 4.20 -13.14
C SER A 25 -15.50 4.14 -13.47
N LYS A 26 -14.89 5.34 -13.54
CA LYS A 26 -13.45 5.55 -13.46
C LYS A 26 -12.90 5.08 -12.10
N ALA A 27 -12.64 3.78 -11.95
CA ALA A 27 -12.12 3.22 -10.71
C ALA A 27 -10.62 3.49 -10.57
N PHE A 28 -10.21 4.04 -9.43
CA PHE A 28 -8.79 4.07 -9.07
C PHE A 28 -8.36 2.70 -8.55
N ARG A 29 -7.14 2.31 -8.91
CA ARG A 29 -6.45 1.12 -8.43
C ARG A 29 -5.16 1.53 -7.74
N PHE A 30 -4.86 0.83 -6.66
CA PHE A 30 -3.71 1.08 -5.82
C PHE A 30 -2.89 -0.19 -5.76
N SER A 31 -1.58 -0.09 -5.88
CA SER A 31 -0.68 -1.18 -5.52
C SER A 31 0.57 -0.68 -4.83
N LEU A 32 1.04 -1.48 -3.88
CA LEU A 32 2.31 -1.31 -3.21
C LEU A 32 3.22 -2.47 -3.62
N GLU A 33 4.45 -2.14 -4.00
CA GLU A 33 5.50 -3.12 -4.29
C GLU A 33 6.61 -2.94 -3.26
N ASP A 34 6.97 -4.01 -2.58
CA ASP A 34 8.15 -4.04 -1.73
C ASP A 34 9.38 -4.29 -2.61
N PRO A 35 10.31 -3.32 -2.75
CA PRO A 35 11.47 -3.48 -3.63
C PRO A 35 12.49 -4.50 -3.10
N SER A 36 12.45 -4.86 -1.82
CA SER A 36 13.37 -5.83 -1.22
C SER A 36 12.95 -7.28 -1.51
N THR A 37 11.64 -7.53 -1.62
CA THR A 37 11.07 -8.87 -1.83
C THR A 37 10.39 -9.04 -3.18
N HIS A 38 10.19 -7.95 -3.93
CA HIS A 38 9.39 -7.86 -5.16
C HIS A 38 7.93 -8.30 -4.99
N VAL A 39 7.44 -8.44 -3.76
CA VAL A 39 6.04 -8.78 -3.49
C VAL A 39 5.17 -7.56 -3.80
N ARG A 40 4.04 -7.81 -4.47
CA ARG A 40 3.06 -6.78 -4.82
C ARG A 40 1.74 -7.03 -4.11
N TYR A 41 1.24 -5.98 -3.49
CA TYR A 41 -0.06 -5.92 -2.83
C TYR A 41 -0.98 -5.00 -3.61
N GLY A 42 -2.17 -5.48 -3.98
CA GLY A 42 -3.17 -4.70 -4.72
C GLY A 42 -4.37 -4.37 -3.85
N PHE A 43 -4.90 -3.16 -3.99
CA PHE A 43 -6.02 -2.65 -3.20
C PHE A 43 -7.09 -2.02 -4.08
N ARG A 44 -8.36 -2.19 -3.70
CA ARG A 44 -9.51 -1.64 -4.42
C ARG A 44 -9.80 -0.21 -4.03
N THR A 45 -9.45 0.17 -2.80
CA THR A 45 -9.68 1.51 -2.26
C THR A 45 -8.43 2.05 -1.56
N LEU A 46 -8.36 3.38 -1.43
CA LEU A 46 -7.31 4.03 -0.64
C LEU A 46 -7.34 3.58 0.82
N GLY A 47 -8.54 3.36 1.38
CA GLY A 47 -8.74 2.94 2.77
C GLY A 47 -8.09 1.57 3.06
N GLU A 48 -8.30 0.59 2.19
CA GLU A 48 -7.67 -0.74 2.31
C GLU A 48 -6.13 -0.65 2.30
N MET A 49 -5.56 0.17 1.41
CA MET A 49 -4.12 0.39 1.34
C MET A 49 -3.57 1.05 2.60
N MET A 50 -4.28 2.08 3.12
CA MET A 50 -3.88 2.76 4.35
C MET A 50 -3.98 1.83 5.56
N GLN A 51 -5.01 0.99 5.66
CA GLN A 51 -5.14 0.00 6.72
C GLN A 51 -3.98 -1.00 6.69
N PHE A 52 -3.60 -1.48 5.51
CA PHE A 52 -2.42 -2.33 5.36
C PHE A 52 -1.15 -1.65 5.87
N LEU A 53 -0.89 -0.40 5.47
CA LEU A 53 0.30 0.34 5.93
C LEU A 53 0.32 0.56 7.44
N ARG A 54 -0.82 0.85 8.07
CA ARG A 54 -0.92 0.96 9.54
C ARG A 54 -0.51 -0.33 10.24
N GLN A 55 -0.99 -1.48 9.74
CA GLN A 55 -0.59 -2.79 10.25
C GLN A 55 0.92 -3.04 10.12
N GLN A 56 1.54 -2.62 9.01
CA GLN A 56 3.00 -2.74 8.82
C GLN A 56 3.78 -1.82 9.78
N CYS A 57 3.23 -0.66 10.13
CA CYS A 57 3.82 0.25 11.11
C CYS A 57 3.63 -0.20 12.57
N GLY A 58 2.78 -1.21 12.81
CA GLY A 58 2.34 -1.56 14.18
C GLY A 58 1.39 -0.54 14.79
N ASP A 59 0.83 0.37 13.99
CA ASP A 59 -0.21 1.31 14.38
C ASP A 59 -1.57 0.59 14.33
N ASP A 60 -1.78 -0.33 15.27
CA ASP A 60 -3.12 -0.85 15.53
C ASP A 60 -3.87 0.23 16.33
N GLU A 61 -4.76 0.98 15.69
CA GLU A 61 -5.72 1.81 16.42
C GLU A 61 -6.54 0.86 17.32
N ILE A 62 -6.29 0.93 18.64
CA ILE A 62 -7.22 0.39 19.64
C ILE A 62 -8.53 1.15 19.44
N VAL A 63 -9.51 0.43 18.90
CA VAL A 63 -10.91 0.87 18.74
C VAL A 63 -11.48 1.40 20.05
#